data_AF-A0A353E088-F1
#
_entry.id   AF-A0A353E088-F1
#
_cell.length_a   1.000
_cell.length_b   1.000
_cell.length_c   1.000
_cell.angle_alpha   90.00
_cell.angle_beta   90.00
_cell.angle_gamma   90.00
#
_symmetry.space_group_name_H-M   'P 1'
#
loop_
_entity.id
_entity.type
_entity.pdbx_description
1 polymer ?
#
loop_
_entity_poly.entity_id
_entity_poly.type
_entity_poly.pdbx_seq_one_letter_code
_entity_poly.pdbx_strand_id
1 'polypeptide(L)'
;PVRVDGFVVYIANLRMYQKTRQIEANPHVELCYMSTHHDQVRISGLAERVTDRATLQSIWDSHPLLRKYLGTLDNPEFILYRVVPSKVLYMKEWALAYHDVPLAAGV
;
A
#
# COMPACT_ATOMS: atom_id res chain seq x y z
N PRO A 1 4.31 -4.24 -2.54
CA PRO A 1 3.44 -4.31 -1.33
C PRO A 1 3.99 -5.39 -0.40
N VAL A 2 3.77 -5.27 0.90
CA VAL A 2 4.23 -6.25 1.91
C VAL A 2 3.08 -6.94 2.63
N ARG A 3 1.85 -6.44 2.47
CA ARG A 3 0.62 -7.16 2.86
C ARG A 3 -0.53 -6.57 2.05
N VAL A 4 -1.53 -7.40 1.77
CA VAL A 4 -2.76 -6.99 1.10
C VAL A 4 -3.93 -7.66 1.81
N ASP A 5 -4.84 -6.86 2.34
CA ASP A 5 -6.05 -7.31 3.04
C ASP A 5 -7.26 -6.73 2.28
N GLY A 6 -7.80 -7.49 1.32
CA GLY A 6 -8.76 -6.97 0.35
C GLY A 6 -8.14 -5.84 -0.49
N PHE A 7 -8.72 -4.64 -0.45
CA PHE A 7 -8.18 -3.44 -1.10
C PHE A 7 -7.31 -2.57 -0.18
N VAL A 8 -7.07 -3.00 1.07
CA VAL A 8 -6.10 -2.34 1.96
C VAL A 8 -4.70 -2.85 1.62
N VAL A 9 -3.80 -1.93 1.27
CA VAL A 9 -2.45 -2.28 0.82
C VAL A 9 -1.40 -1.73 1.76
N TYR A 10 -0.52 -2.60 2.25
CA TYR A 10 0.59 -2.23 3.12
C TYR A 10 1.88 -2.07 2.31
N ILE A 11 2.57 -0.95 2.50
CA ILE A 11 3.75 -0.57 1.73
C ILE A 11 4.87 -0.16 2.68
N ALA A 12 5.95 -0.94 2.66
CA ALA A 12 7.20 -0.61 3.30
C ALA A 12 7.93 0.49 2.52
N ASN A 13 8.43 1.49 3.22
CA ASN A 13 9.18 2.62 2.68
C ASN A 13 10.37 2.95 3.59
N LEU A 14 11.36 3.64 3.02
CA LEU A 14 12.41 4.29 3.79
C LEU A 14 12.09 5.78 3.96
N ARG A 15 12.41 6.35 5.13
CA ARG A 15 12.24 7.77 5.45
C ARG A 15 12.96 8.68 4.44
N MET A 16 14.15 8.29 3.99
CA MET A 16 14.92 9.05 3.00
C MET A 16 14.26 9.18 1.61
N TYR A 17 13.27 8.34 1.26
CA TYR A 17 12.67 8.41 -0.06
C TYR A 17 11.82 9.66 -0.26
N GLN A 18 11.94 10.27 -1.45
CA GLN A 18 11.14 11.44 -1.83
C GLN A 18 9.64 11.16 -1.72
N LYS A 19 9.17 10.01 -2.20
CA LYS A 19 7.75 9.60 -2.08
C LYS A 19 7.27 9.57 -0.63
N THR A 20 8.14 9.23 0.33
CA THR A 20 7.78 9.20 1.74
C THR A 20 7.50 10.60 2.26
N ARG A 21 8.36 11.58 1.92
CA ARG A 21 8.13 12.99 2.27
C ARG A 21 6.88 13.56 1.60
N GLN A 22 6.61 13.16 0.36
CA GLN A 22 5.40 13.57 -0.37
C GLN A 22 4.13 13.02 0.31
N ILE A 23 4.15 11.76 0.74
CA ILE A 23 3.03 11.13 1.48
C ILE A 23 2.83 11.80 2.85
N GLU A 24 3.90 12.13 3.57
CA GLU A 24 3.80 12.84 4.85
C GLU A 24 3.19 14.25 4.69
N ALA A 25 3.49 14.93 3.56
CA ALA A 25 2.92 16.23 3.25
C ALA A 25 1.47 16.17 2.72
N ASN A 26 1.14 15.11 1.97
CA ASN A 26 -0.19 14.85 1.45
C ASN A 26 -0.46 13.34 1.37
N PRO A 27 -1.27 12.78 2.29
CA PRO A 27 -1.48 11.33 2.38
C PRO A 27 -2.47 10.78 1.34
N HIS A 28 -3.04 11.62 0.48
CA HIS A 28 -3.91 11.17 -0.60
C HIS A 28 -3.09 10.52 -1.72
N VAL A 29 -3.26 9.22 -1.90
CA VAL A 29 -2.49 8.40 -2.85
C VAL A 29 -3.40 7.62 -3.79
N GLU A 30 -2.83 7.20 -4.91
CA GLU A 30 -3.43 6.19 -5.77
C GLU A 30 -2.39 5.11 -6.11
N LEU A 31 -2.81 3.84 -5.99
CA LEU A 31 -2.03 2.69 -6.42
C LEU A 31 -2.60 2.19 -7.74
N CYS A 32 -1.76 2.13 -8.77
CA CYS A 32 -2.13 1.63 -10.09
C CYS A 32 -1.37 0.32 -10.35
N TYR A 33 -2.11 -0.76 -10.59
CA TYR A 33 -1.54 -2.04 -11.00
C TYR A 33 -2.10 -2.44 -12.34
N MET A 34 -1.28 -3.14 -13.13
CA MET A 34 -1.66 -3.72 -14.41
C MET A 34 -1.27 -5.20 -14.39
N SER A 35 -2.20 -6.06 -14.79
CA SER A 35 -1.95 -7.49 -14.96
C SER A 35 -1.23 -7.77 -16.28
N THR A 36 -0.76 -9.01 -16.47
CA THR A 36 -0.19 -9.47 -17.74
C THR A 36 -1.21 -9.50 -18.88
N HIS A 37 -2.51 -9.48 -18.57
CA HIS A 37 -3.59 -9.37 -19.55
C HIS A 37 -3.99 -7.90 -19.81
N HIS A 38 -3.22 -6.93 -19.30
CA HIS A 38 -3.51 -5.50 -19.36
C HIS A 38 -4.75 -5.05 -18.58
N ASP A 39 -5.32 -5.92 -17.74
CA ASP A 39 -6.34 -5.48 -16.78
C ASP A 39 -5.72 -4.51 -15.78
N GLN A 40 -6.43 -3.43 -15.49
CA GLN A 40 -5.93 -2.36 -14.62
C GLN A 40 -6.81 -2.25 -13.38
N VAL A 41 -6.17 -2.11 -12.22
CA VAL A 41 -6.84 -1.71 -10.98
C VAL A 41 -6.20 -0.44 -10.45
N ARG A 42 -7.02 0.54 -10.12
CA ARG A 42 -6.63 1.81 -9.50
C ARG A 42 -7.30 1.91 -8.15
N ILE A 43 -6.51 2.08 -7.10
CA ILE A 43 -6.97 2.14 -5.72
C ILE A 43 -6.60 3.51 -5.18
N SER A 44 -7.58 4.42 -5.13
CA SER A 44 -7.41 5.72 -4.50
C SER A 44 -7.70 5.60 -3.00
N GLY A 45 -6.92 6.27 -2.15
CA GLY A 45 -7.08 6.15 -0.71
C GLY A 45 -6.19 7.08 0.11
N LEU A 46 -6.28 6.92 1.43
CA LEU A 46 -5.43 7.60 2.40
C LEU A 46 -4.30 6.66 2.85
N ALA A 47 -3.06 7.11 2.72
CA ALA A 47 -1.90 6.42 3.27
C ALA A 47 -1.71 6.79 4.74
N GLU A 48 -2.00 5.84 5.63
CA GLU A 48 -1.87 6.00 7.07
C GLU A 48 -0.61 5.29 7.58
N ARG A 49 0.16 5.98 8.42
CA ARG A 49 1.33 5.35 9.04
C ARG A 49 0.89 4.28 10.03
N VAL A 50 1.44 3.08 9.89
CA VAL A 50 1.20 1.98 10.81
C VAL A 50 2.17 2.08 11.98
N THR A 51 1.63 2.21 13.18
CA THR A 51 2.38 2.24 14.44
C THR A 51 2.06 1.06 15.36
N ASP A 52 1.02 0.28 15.03
CA ASP A 52 0.65 -0.93 15.78
C ASP A 52 1.76 -1.97 15.73
N ARG A 53 2.28 -2.36 16.90
CA ARG A 53 3.42 -3.27 17.01
C ARG A 53 3.08 -4.67 16.51
N ALA A 54 1.86 -5.16 16.76
CA ALA A 54 1.47 -6.50 16.34
C ALA A 54 1.49 -6.62 14.79
N THR A 55 0.93 -5.62 14.12
CA THR A 55 0.96 -5.52 12.65
C THR A 55 2.38 -5.40 12.11
N LEU A 56 3.19 -4.51 12.69
CA LEU A 56 4.58 -4.31 12.27
C LEU A 56 5.40 -5.60 12.41
N GLN A 57 5.25 -6.30 13.54
CA GLN A 57 5.94 -7.57 13.81
C GLN A 57 5.51 -8.67 12.83
N SER A 58 4.20 -8.84 12.61
CA SER A 58 3.67 -9.83 11.66
C SER A 58 4.21 -9.64 10.23
N ILE A 59 4.30 -8.39 9.77
CA ILE A 59 4.87 -8.06 8.45
C ILE A 59 6.38 -8.30 8.44
N TRP A 60 7.08 -7.90 9.50
CA TRP A 60 8.52 -8.12 9.64
C TRP A 60 8.90 -9.60 9.59
N ASP A 61 8.14 -10.45 10.29
CA ASP A 61 8.39 -11.88 10.39
C ASP A 61 8.13 -12.62 9.07
N SER A 62 7.15 -12.16 8.29
CA SER A 62 6.81 -12.72 6.98
C SER A 62 7.73 -12.27 5.83
N HIS A 63 8.59 -11.26 6.02
CA HIS A 63 9.38 -10.66 4.93
C HIS A 63 10.91 -10.69 5.18
N PRO A 64 11.59 -11.81 4.86
CA PRO A 64 13.04 -11.96 5.05
C PRO A 64 13.88 -10.86 4.39
N LEU A 65 13.44 -10.31 3.25
CA LEU A 65 14.13 -9.22 2.57
C LEU A 65 14.14 -7.94 3.40
N LEU A 66 13.03 -7.57 4.05
CA LEU A 66 12.99 -6.39 4.93
C LEU A 66 14.03 -6.54 6.05
N ARG A 67 14.12 -7.73 6.65
CA ARG A 67 15.11 -8.03 7.69
C ARG A 67 16.54 -7.86 7.20
N LYS A 68 16.83 -8.36 5.99
CA LYS A 68 18.16 -8.26 5.37
C LYS A 68 18.56 -6.80 5.12
N TYR A 69 17.64 -5.94 4.68
CA TYR A 69 17.97 -4.55 4.33
C TYR A 69 17.94 -3.59 5.52
N LEU A 70 17.04 -3.80 6.48
CA LEU A 70 16.83 -2.87 7.59
C LEU A 70 17.54 -3.31 8.89
N GLY A 71 17.91 -4.59 9.01
CA GLY A 71 18.57 -5.17 10.18
C GLY A 71 17.65 -5.38 11.38
N THR A 72 16.89 -4.35 11.77
CA THR A 72 15.96 -4.37 12.91
C THR A 72 14.62 -3.72 12.55
N LEU A 73 13.54 -4.21 13.18
CA LEU A 73 12.21 -3.61 13.06
C LEU A 73 12.17 -2.20 13.64
N ASP A 74 13.04 -1.90 14.60
CA ASP A 74 13.14 -0.60 15.26
C ASP A 74 14.02 0.40 14.47
N ASN A 75 14.38 0.07 13.23
CA ASN A 75 15.17 0.96 12.39
C ASN A 75 14.38 2.26 12.13
N PRO A 76 14.90 3.44 12.51
CA PRO A 76 14.17 4.71 12.39
C PRO A 76 13.87 5.13 10.94
N GLU A 77 14.56 4.52 9.97
CA GLU A 77 14.30 4.72 8.55
C GLU A 77 13.09 3.91 8.06
N PHE A 78 12.70 2.85 8.77
CA PHE A 78 11.56 2.04 8.36
C PHE A 78 10.25 2.76 8.62
N ILE A 79 9.47 2.95 7.55
CA ILE A 79 8.11 3.48 7.61
C ILE A 79 7.19 2.52 6.89
N LEU A 80 6.14 2.07 7.58
CA LEU A 80 5.08 1.27 7.01
C LEU A 80 3.83 2.14 6.85
N TYR A 81 3.30 2.20 5.63
CA TYR A 81 1.98 2.77 5.36
C TYR A 81 0.97 1.66 5.10
N ARG A 82 -0.28 1.87 5.55
CA ARG A 82 -1.46 1.16 5.04
C ARG A 82 -2.26 2.15 4.20
N VAL A 83 -2.63 1.77 2.99
CA VAL A 83 -3.51 2.56 2.14
C VAL A 83 -4.94 2.10 2.39
N VAL A 84 -5.74 2.93 3.05
CA VAL A 84 -7.17 2.69 3.27
C VAL A 84 -7.92 3.16 2.02
N PRO A 85 -8.60 2.26 1.29
CA PRO A 85 -9.21 2.59 0.01
C PRO A 85 -10.46 3.45 0.21
N SER A 86 -10.59 4.52 -0.56
CA SER A 86 -11.81 5.32 -0.68
C SER A 86 -12.52 5.10 -2.02
N LYS A 87 -11.77 4.68 -3.05
CA LYS A 87 -12.31 4.35 -4.37
C LYS A 87 -11.47 3.27 -5.05
N VAL A 88 -12.12 2.30 -5.67
CA VAL A 88 -11.47 1.27 -6.48
C VAL A 88 -12.10 1.26 -7.86
N LEU A 89 -11.24 1.36 -8.86
CA LEU A 89 -11.62 1.34 -10.27
C LEU A 89 -10.94 0.16 -10.96
N TYR A 90 -11.69 -0.54 -11.81
CA TYR A 90 -11.19 -1.63 -12.63
C TYR A 90 -11.45 -1.35 -14.11
N MET A 91 -10.44 -1.57 -14.95
CA MET A 91 -10.57 -1.59 -16.40
C MET A 91 -10.12 -2.96 -16.89
N LYS A 92 -10.98 -3.63 -17.65
CA LYS A 92 -10.59 -4.85 -18.35
C LYS A 92 -9.78 -4.47 -19.58
N GLU A 93 -8.56 -5.00 -19.69
CA GLU A 93 -7.65 -4.77 -20.81
C GLU A 93 -7.54 -3.27 -21.17
N TRP A 94 -7.89 -2.91 -22.40
CA TRP A 94 -7.93 -1.55 -22.92
C TRP A 94 -9.36 -1.14 -23.28
N ALA A 95 -10.36 -1.56 -22.49
CA ALA A 95 -11.76 -1.24 -22.72
C ALA A 95 -12.09 0.27 -22.67
N LEU A 96 -11.09 1.12 -22.36
CA LEU A 96 -11.16 2.59 -22.29
C LEU A 96 -12.12 3.15 -21.22
N ALA A 97 -12.85 2.30 -20.51
CA ALA A 97 -13.70 2.67 -19.40
C ALA A 97 -13.28 1.96 -18.10
N TYR A 98 -13.22 2.73 -17.02
CA TYR A 98 -13.09 2.21 -15.66
C TYR A 98 -14.48 2.00 -15.06
N HIS A 99 -14.64 0.92 -14.31
CA HIS A 99 -15.84 0.59 -13.55
C HIS A 99 -15.53 0.62 -12.05
N ASP A 100 -16.47 1.14 -11.27
CA ASP A 100 -16.38 1.10 -9.81
C ASP A 100 -16.44 -0.35 -9.31
N VAL A 101 -15.48 -0.70 -8.45
CA VAL A 101 -15.51 -1.95 -7.70
C VAL A 101 -16.05 -1.64 -6.30
N PRO A 102 -17.16 -2.28 -5.88
CA PRO A 102 -17.73 -2.03 -4.56
C PRO A 102 -16.72 -2.30 -3.45
N LEU A 103 -16.53 -1.30 -2.59
CA LEU A 103 -15.86 -1.49 -1.31
C LEU A 103 -16.90 -2.03 -0.32
N ALA A 104 -16.56 -3.11 0.39
CA ALA A 104 -17.35 -3.50 1.55
C ALA A 104 -17.38 -2.33 2.53
N ALA A 105 -18.56 -1.96 3.02
CA ALA A 105 -18.69 -0.94 4.06
C ALA A 105 -17.80 -1.35 5.24
N GLY A 106 -17.00 -0.40 5.73
CA GLY A 106 -15.85 -0.64 6.61
C GLY A 106 -16.17 -1.55 7.82
N VAL A 107 -15.19 -2.39 8.14
CA VAL A 107 -15.04 -3.02 9.46
C VAL A 107 -14.29 -2.05 10.36
#